data_AF-A0A2N9H1B5-F1
#
_entry.id   AF-A0A2N9H1B5-F1
#
_cell.length_a   1.000
_cell.length_b   1.000
_cell.length_c   1.000
_cell.angle_alpha   90.00
_cell.angle_beta   90.00
_cell.angle_gamma   90.00
#
_symmetry.space_group_name_H-M   'P 1'
#
loop_
_entity.id
_entity.type
_entity.pdbx_description
1 polymer ?
#
loop_
_entity_poly.entity_id
_entity_poly.type
_entity_poly.pdbx_seq_one_letter_code
_entity_poly.pdbx_strand_id
1 'polypeptide(L)'
;MRRLGHHRQHPKQLGGGFKAMVGRLSIAVVVLLICTISLLVSLPHTGNTPSGSRSQINLEELWRSAESGGWRPSSAPRSDWPRTTIPPPAPSESNGYLRVRCNGGLNQQRSAICNSVLAARIMNATLVLPELDANSFWHDDSGFYGIYDVEHFIRTLRFDVRIVERIPEIRKNGKTKKIKAFQIRPPRDAPISWYTTVALEKMKEHGAIYLTPFSHRLAEEIDYPEYQRLRCRVNYHALTFKPHIMKLSQSIVDKLRSQGHFMSIHLRFEMDMLAFAG
;
A
#
# COMPACT_ATOMS: atom_id res chain seq x y z
N MET A 1 -71.75 -15.77 -50.18
CA MET A 1 -72.33 -16.56 -51.28
C MET A 1 -71.35 -17.67 -51.68
N ARG A 2 -71.90 -18.84 -52.00
CA ARG A 2 -71.30 -20.11 -52.53
C ARG A 2 -70.60 -21.08 -51.55
N ARG A 3 -71.33 -22.18 -51.33
CA ARG A 3 -70.93 -23.54 -50.90
C ARG A 3 -69.86 -24.14 -51.82
N LEU A 4 -69.06 -25.08 -51.32
CA LEU A 4 -69.21 -26.55 -51.54
C LEU A 4 -67.95 -27.32 -51.12
N GLY A 5 -68.10 -28.30 -50.24
CA GLY A 5 -67.64 -29.68 -50.45
C GLY A 5 -66.25 -29.94 -49.85
N HIS A 6 -65.85 -31.13 -49.43
CA HIS A 6 -66.48 -32.44 -49.43
C HIS A 6 -65.65 -33.30 -48.45
N HIS A 7 -66.31 -34.22 -47.74
CA HIS A 7 -65.66 -35.18 -46.84
C HIS A 7 -64.85 -36.20 -47.66
N ARG A 8 -63.63 -36.53 -47.21
CA ARG A 8 -62.96 -37.79 -47.55
C ARG A 8 -62.37 -38.39 -46.28
N GLN A 9 -62.82 -39.60 -45.93
CA GLN A 9 -62.29 -40.41 -44.83
C GLN A 9 -61.19 -41.37 -45.32
N HIS A 10 -60.46 -41.90 -44.33
CA HIS A 10 -59.52 -43.03 -44.28
C HIS A 10 -58.02 -42.70 -44.38
N PRO A 11 -57.12 -43.49 -43.76
CA PRO A 11 -57.25 -44.39 -42.61
C PRO A 11 -56.19 -44.11 -41.50
N LYS A 12 -56.40 -44.66 -40.30
CA LYS A 12 -55.39 -44.69 -39.22
C LYS A 12 -54.20 -45.56 -39.66
N GLN A 13 -53.01 -44.98 -39.78
CA GLN A 13 -51.77 -45.72 -39.96
C GLN A 13 -51.18 -46.10 -38.59
N LEU A 14 -51.32 -47.37 -38.21
CA LEU A 14 -50.47 -48.02 -37.21
C LEU A 14 -49.06 -48.14 -37.80
N GLY A 15 -48.11 -47.29 -37.35
CA GLY A 15 -46.72 -47.38 -37.83
C GLY A 15 -45.66 -46.61 -37.03
N GLY A 16 -46.02 -46.01 -35.88
CA GLY A 16 -45.12 -45.12 -35.14
C GLY A 16 -44.26 -45.77 -34.05
N GLY A 17 -44.59 -46.99 -33.60
CA GLY A 17 -43.97 -47.60 -32.41
C GLY A 17 -42.53 -48.09 -32.62
N PHE A 18 -42.23 -48.68 -33.78
CA PHE A 18 -40.94 -49.35 -33.99
C PHE A 18 -39.79 -48.36 -34.27
N LYS A 19 -40.05 -47.27 -35.02
CA LYS A 19 -39.03 -46.24 -35.32
C LYS A 19 -38.63 -45.42 -34.09
N ALA A 20 -39.58 -45.12 -33.20
CA ALA A 20 -39.30 -44.38 -31.97
C ALA A 20 -38.52 -45.22 -30.93
N MET A 21 -38.78 -46.55 -30.89
CA MET A 21 -38.08 -47.47 -30.00
C MET A 21 -36.62 -47.70 -30.48
N VAL A 22 -36.41 -47.90 -31.78
CA VAL A 22 -35.07 -48.05 -32.36
C VAL A 22 -34.23 -46.78 -32.17
N GLY A 23 -34.78 -45.58 -32.41
CA GLY A 23 -34.08 -44.31 -32.20
C GLY A 23 -33.70 -44.04 -30.73
N ARG A 24 -34.55 -44.43 -29.77
CA ARG A 24 -34.25 -44.30 -28.32
C ARG A 24 -33.21 -45.32 -27.85
N LEU A 25 -33.24 -46.55 -28.38
CA LEU A 25 -32.19 -47.54 -28.12
C LEU A 25 -30.84 -47.09 -28.71
N SER A 26 -30.83 -46.50 -29.91
CA SER A 26 -29.60 -45.96 -30.51
C SER A 26 -28.98 -44.84 -29.66
N ILE A 27 -29.80 -43.93 -29.12
CA ILE A 27 -29.32 -42.86 -28.24
C ILE A 27 -28.81 -43.43 -26.92
N ALA A 28 -29.53 -44.38 -26.31
CA ALA A 28 -29.09 -45.03 -25.07
C ALA A 28 -27.76 -45.75 -25.23
N VAL A 29 -27.54 -46.45 -26.36
CA VAL A 29 -26.28 -47.12 -26.69
C VAL A 29 -25.15 -46.11 -26.90
N VAL A 30 -25.41 -44.98 -27.57
CA VAL A 30 -24.42 -43.91 -27.76
C VAL A 30 -24.06 -43.26 -26.41
N VAL A 31 -25.03 -42.99 -25.54
CA VAL A 31 -24.77 -42.45 -24.20
C VAL A 31 -23.98 -43.43 -23.35
N LEU A 32 -24.31 -44.73 -23.39
CA LEU A 32 -23.54 -45.79 -22.72
C LEU A 32 -22.10 -45.88 -23.25
N LEU A 33 -21.90 -45.74 -24.57
CA LEU A 33 -20.57 -45.68 -25.18
C LEU A 33 -19.78 -44.45 -24.71
N ILE A 34 -20.41 -43.28 -24.66
CA ILE A 34 -19.75 -42.05 -24.17
C ILE A 34 -19.41 -42.17 -22.68
N CYS A 35 -20.31 -42.72 -21.87
CA CYS A 35 -20.08 -42.93 -20.44
C CYS A 35 -18.99 -43.99 -20.19
N THR A 36 -18.96 -45.08 -20.95
CA THR A 36 -17.94 -46.13 -20.82
C THR A 36 -16.57 -45.64 -21.31
N ILE A 37 -16.50 -44.86 -22.39
CA ILE A 37 -15.26 -44.21 -22.84
C ILE A 37 -14.80 -43.18 -21.80
N SER A 38 -15.71 -42.38 -21.23
CA SER A 38 -15.37 -41.43 -20.16
C SER A 38 -14.86 -42.15 -18.90
N LEU A 39 -15.44 -43.28 -18.54
CA LEU A 39 -14.97 -44.13 -17.44
C LEU A 39 -13.61 -44.77 -17.75
N LEU A 40 -13.37 -45.22 -18.98
CA LEU A 40 -12.07 -45.76 -19.42
C LEU A 40 -10.96 -44.70 -19.48
N VAL A 41 -11.30 -43.46 -19.84
CA VAL A 41 -10.37 -42.31 -19.79
C VAL A 41 -10.13 -41.83 -18.35
N SER A 42 -11.09 -42.06 -17.44
CA SER A 42 -11.00 -41.70 -16.02
C SER A 42 -10.43 -42.82 -15.14
N LEU A 43 -10.23 -44.03 -15.68
CA LEU A 43 -9.51 -45.09 -14.97
C LEU A 43 -8.04 -44.68 -14.85
N PRO A 44 -7.44 -44.67 -13.66
CA PRO A 44 -6.03 -44.36 -13.52
C PRO A 44 -5.25 -45.42 -14.28
N HIS A 45 -4.60 -45.00 -15.37
CA HIS A 45 -3.68 -45.85 -16.09
C HIS A 45 -2.57 -46.24 -15.10
N THR A 46 -2.53 -47.50 -14.68
CA THR A 46 -1.34 -48.11 -14.06
C THR A 46 -0.27 -48.30 -15.13
N GLY A 47 0.07 -47.22 -15.84
CA GLY A 47 1.31 -47.09 -16.56
C GLY A 47 2.27 -46.40 -15.61
N ASN A 48 3.49 -46.94 -15.51
CA ASN A 48 4.64 -46.25 -14.94
C ASN A 48 4.81 -44.91 -15.66
N THR A 49 4.10 -43.90 -15.19
CA THR A 49 4.50 -42.52 -15.38
C THR A 49 5.81 -42.41 -14.61
N PRO A 50 6.93 -41.95 -15.22
CA PRO A 50 8.03 -41.52 -14.40
C PRO A 50 7.41 -40.48 -13.48
N SER A 51 7.45 -40.72 -12.17
CA SER A 51 6.96 -39.76 -11.20
C SER A 51 7.60 -38.45 -11.60
N GLY A 52 6.84 -37.53 -12.21
CA GLY A 52 7.33 -36.20 -12.49
C GLY A 52 7.86 -35.75 -11.15
N SER A 53 9.19 -35.59 -11.03
CA SER A 53 9.84 -35.54 -9.73
C SER A 53 9.11 -34.48 -8.96
N ARG A 54 8.30 -34.88 -7.99
CA ARG A 54 7.62 -33.94 -7.12
C ARG A 54 8.79 -33.30 -6.43
N SER A 55 9.16 -32.09 -6.84
CA SER A 55 10.31 -31.39 -6.27
C SER A 55 10.06 -31.44 -4.77
N GLN A 56 10.87 -32.23 -4.08
CA GLN A 56 10.69 -32.44 -2.66
C GLN A 56 10.99 -31.09 -2.05
N ILE A 57 9.94 -30.33 -1.72
CA ILE A 57 10.09 -28.98 -1.17
C ILE A 57 10.87 -29.15 0.12
N ASN A 58 12.10 -28.69 0.10
CA ASN A 58 12.94 -28.71 1.27
C ASN A 58 12.41 -27.65 2.23
N LEU A 59 11.67 -28.09 3.25
CA LEU A 59 11.05 -27.19 4.23
C LEU A 59 12.12 -26.36 4.96
N GLU A 60 13.30 -26.92 5.21
CA GLU A 60 14.41 -26.18 5.82
C GLU A 60 14.97 -25.10 4.90
N GLU A 61 14.92 -25.31 3.58
CA GLU A 61 15.29 -24.29 2.60
C GLU A 61 14.24 -23.18 2.52
N LEU A 62 12.95 -23.53 2.62
CA LEU A 62 11.84 -22.56 2.61
C LEU A 62 11.95 -21.54 3.75
N TRP A 63 12.43 -21.96 4.93
CA TRP A 63 12.54 -21.10 6.10
C TRP A 63 13.87 -20.32 6.17
N ARG A 64 14.81 -20.57 5.25
CA ARG A 64 16.05 -19.78 5.17
C ARG A 64 15.77 -18.40 4.59
N SER A 65 16.60 -17.43 4.98
CA SER A 65 16.60 -16.13 4.32
C SER A 65 17.05 -16.31 2.87
N ALA A 66 16.26 -15.78 1.93
CA ALA A 66 16.63 -15.78 0.53
C ALA A 66 17.96 -15.01 0.31
N GLU A 67 18.76 -15.48 -0.64
CA GLU A 67 19.97 -14.75 -1.02
C GLU A 67 19.62 -13.36 -1.53
N SER A 68 20.36 -12.36 -1.04
CA SER A 68 20.10 -10.96 -1.41
C SER A 68 20.41 -10.65 -2.87
N GLY A 69 21.10 -11.51 -3.62
CA GLY A 69 21.44 -11.27 -5.02
C GLY A 69 22.24 -9.98 -5.27
N GLY A 70 22.97 -9.48 -4.26
CA GLY A 70 23.68 -8.20 -4.32
C GLY A 70 22.82 -6.97 -4.02
N TRP A 71 21.52 -7.14 -3.76
CA TRP A 71 20.65 -6.07 -3.25
C TRP A 71 21.08 -5.68 -1.83
N ARG A 72 21.09 -4.38 -1.57
CA ARG A 72 21.46 -3.79 -0.28
C ARG A 72 20.39 -2.82 0.19
N PRO A 73 20.19 -2.66 1.51
CA PRO A 73 19.23 -1.70 2.04
C PRO A 73 19.46 -0.29 1.48
N SER A 74 18.39 0.33 0.99
CA SER A 74 18.46 1.67 0.37
C SER A 74 18.33 2.81 1.39
N SER A 75 18.38 2.55 2.70
CA SER A 75 18.08 3.56 3.72
C SER A 75 19.30 4.32 4.25
N ALA A 76 20.52 3.77 4.13
CA ALA A 76 21.73 4.44 4.60
C ALA A 76 22.10 5.60 3.66
N PRO A 77 22.37 6.81 4.18
CA PRO A 77 22.86 7.92 3.37
C PRO A 77 24.25 7.59 2.82
N ARG A 78 24.51 7.97 1.57
CA ARG A 78 25.85 7.80 0.96
C ARG A 78 26.77 8.99 1.26
N SER A 79 28.07 8.84 0.99
CA SER A 79 29.11 9.81 1.31
C SER A 79 28.92 11.19 0.66
N ASP A 80 28.21 11.23 -0.46
CA ASP A 80 27.84 12.44 -1.21
C ASP A 80 26.56 13.10 -0.69
N TRP A 81 25.79 12.46 0.22
CA TRP A 81 24.71 13.12 0.92
C TRP A 81 25.32 14.08 1.94
N PRO A 82 25.22 15.41 1.75
CA PRO A 82 25.76 16.34 2.71
C PRO A 82 24.95 16.17 3.98
N ARG A 83 25.51 15.41 4.92
CA ARG A 83 25.04 15.39 6.30
C ARG A 83 25.06 16.84 6.74
N THR A 84 23.96 17.30 7.30
CA THR A 84 23.95 18.55 8.06
C THR A 84 24.85 18.30 9.27
N THR A 85 26.16 18.42 9.03
CA THR A 85 27.20 18.35 10.05
C THR A 85 27.05 19.65 10.83
N ILE A 86 27.07 19.57 12.17
CA ILE A 86 26.78 20.68 13.13
C ILE A 86 25.29 20.64 13.58
N PRO A 87 24.95 21.04 14.84
CA PRO A 87 23.59 20.98 15.41
C PRO A 87 22.52 21.53 14.45
N PRO A 88 21.23 21.16 14.63
CA PRO A 88 20.16 21.61 13.74
C PRO A 88 20.30 23.12 13.46
N PRO A 89 20.39 23.52 12.17
CA PRO A 89 20.76 24.87 11.77
C PRO A 89 20.00 25.91 12.58
N ALA A 90 20.66 26.99 13.02
CA ALA A 90 20.00 28.01 13.84
C ALA A 90 18.71 28.48 13.15
N PRO A 91 17.67 28.99 13.85
CA PRO A 91 16.43 29.42 13.20
C PRO A 91 16.63 30.40 12.02
N SER A 92 17.76 31.11 11.98
CA SER A 92 18.19 31.98 10.88
C SER A 92 18.68 31.27 9.61
N GLU A 93 19.01 29.98 9.67
CA GLU A 93 19.56 29.18 8.56
C GLU A 93 18.48 28.36 7.83
N SER A 94 17.25 28.32 8.35
CA SER A 94 16.11 27.66 7.73
C SER A 94 15.27 28.66 6.93
N ASN A 95 14.69 28.23 5.80
CA ASN A 95 13.81 29.07 4.99
C ASN A 95 12.43 29.34 5.62
N GLY A 96 12.07 28.62 6.69
CA GLY A 96 10.80 28.76 7.39
C GLY A 96 10.28 27.45 7.97
N TYR A 97 9.00 27.44 8.38
CA TYR A 97 8.35 26.26 8.97
C TYR A 97 7.38 25.60 8.00
N LEU A 98 7.51 24.28 7.85
CA LEU A 98 6.60 23.46 7.07
C LEU A 98 5.65 22.72 8.01
N ARG A 99 4.35 23.02 7.94
CA ARG A 99 3.28 22.19 8.51
C ARG A 99 2.64 21.37 7.42
N VAL A 100 2.22 20.15 7.76
CA VAL A 100 1.61 19.21 6.82
C VAL A 100 0.47 18.46 7.49
N ARG A 101 -0.67 18.32 6.80
CA ARG A 101 -1.74 17.38 7.18
C ARG A 101 -1.71 16.16 6.28
N CYS A 102 -1.29 15.04 6.85
CA CYS A 102 -1.29 13.73 6.24
C CYS A 102 -2.70 13.13 6.28
N ASN A 103 -3.35 13.04 5.13
CA ASN A 103 -4.72 12.52 5.00
C ASN A 103 -4.77 11.16 4.28
N GLY A 104 -5.92 10.49 4.35
CA GLY A 104 -6.15 9.16 3.76
C GLY A 104 -5.94 8.01 4.75
N GLY A 105 -5.89 6.78 4.26
CA GLY A 105 -5.67 5.57 5.09
C GLY A 105 -4.31 5.56 5.81
N LEU A 106 -4.12 4.75 6.85
CA LEU A 106 -2.89 4.75 7.67
C LEU A 106 -1.60 4.57 6.84
N ASN A 107 -1.63 3.68 5.84
CA ASN A 107 -0.49 3.49 4.93
C ASN A 107 -0.27 4.71 4.00
N GLN A 108 -1.33 5.40 3.59
CA GLN A 108 -1.20 6.64 2.80
C GLN A 108 -0.64 7.77 3.66
N GLN A 109 -1.09 7.88 4.92
CA GLN A 109 -0.53 8.84 5.87
C GLN A 109 0.94 8.55 6.15
N ARG A 110 1.33 7.27 6.27
CA ARG A 110 2.73 6.85 6.39
C ARG A 110 3.57 7.34 5.20
N SER A 111 3.12 7.13 3.97
CA SER A 111 3.79 7.68 2.78
C SER A 111 3.82 9.21 2.76
N ALA A 112 2.74 9.87 3.21
CA ALA A 112 2.69 11.32 3.33
C ALA A 112 3.69 11.89 4.34
N ILE A 113 3.95 11.18 5.45
CA ILE A 113 5.00 11.56 6.42
C ILE A 113 6.39 11.45 5.77
N CYS A 114 6.67 10.37 5.04
CA CYS A 114 7.93 10.23 4.31
C CYS A 114 8.14 11.38 3.32
N ASN A 115 7.07 11.75 2.60
CA ASN A 115 7.09 12.88 1.66
C ASN A 115 7.19 14.23 2.35
N SER A 116 6.66 14.41 3.57
CA SER A 116 6.76 15.69 4.30
C SER A 116 8.19 15.95 4.78
N VAL A 117 8.89 14.92 5.26
CA VAL A 117 10.32 15.00 5.59
C VAL A 117 11.13 15.34 4.34
N LEU A 118 10.87 14.66 3.21
CA LEU A 118 11.58 14.94 1.98
C LEU A 118 11.30 16.37 1.46
N ALA A 119 10.04 16.83 1.50
CA ALA A 119 9.68 18.18 1.11
C ALA A 119 10.40 19.24 1.98
N ALA A 120 10.48 19.01 3.30
CA ALA A 120 11.25 19.87 4.19
C ALA A 120 12.74 19.90 3.82
N ARG A 121 13.32 18.75 3.48
CA ARG A 121 14.72 18.67 2.99
C ARG A 121 14.93 19.47 1.71
N ILE A 122 14.07 19.27 0.70
CA ILE A 122 14.12 19.96 -0.59
C ILE A 122 14.07 21.49 -0.41
N MET A 123 13.21 21.97 0.50
CA MET A 123 13.03 23.40 0.76
C MET A 123 14.01 23.97 1.78
N ASN A 124 14.91 23.16 2.37
CA ASN A 124 15.71 23.53 3.55
C ASN A 124 14.85 24.19 4.67
N ALA A 125 13.70 23.58 4.94
CA ALA A 125 12.70 24.05 5.89
C ALA A 125 12.78 23.27 7.20
N THR A 126 12.30 23.90 8.28
CA THR A 126 12.06 23.22 9.54
C THR A 126 10.71 22.53 9.48
N LEU A 127 10.69 21.20 9.58
CA LEU A 127 9.45 20.43 9.62
C LEU A 127 8.82 20.56 11.00
N VAL A 128 7.56 20.97 11.06
CA VAL A 128 6.72 20.78 12.25
C VAL A 128 6.17 19.35 12.21
N LEU A 129 6.09 18.68 13.36
CA LEU A 129 5.56 17.31 13.43
C LEU A 129 4.27 17.16 12.59
N PRO A 130 4.19 16.13 11.71
CA PRO A 130 3.05 15.96 10.82
C PRO A 130 1.74 15.80 11.59
N GLU A 131 0.68 16.44 11.09
CA GLU A 131 -0.69 16.25 11.59
C GLU A 131 -1.31 15.06 10.87
N LEU A 132 -1.85 14.11 11.62
CA LEU A 132 -2.57 12.96 11.08
C LEU A 132 -4.05 13.31 11.00
N ASP A 133 -4.67 13.02 9.86
CA ASP A 133 -6.10 13.20 9.68
C ASP A 133 -6.84 12.13 10.48
N ALA A 134 -7.82 12.55 11.28
CA ALA A 134 -8.71 11.65 11.99
C ALA A 134 -9.62 10.99 10.95
N ASN A 135 -9.30 9.75 10.57
CA ASN A 135 -10.09 9.04 9.58
C ASN A 135 -11.50 8.76 10.12
N SER A 136 -12.51 9.01 9.28
CA SER A 136 -13.93 8.75 9.57
C SER A 136 -14.25 7.29 9.86
N PHE A 137 -13.36 6.36 9.52
CA PHE A 137 -13.57 4.93 9.73
C PHE A 137 -13.24 4.49 11.17
N TRP A 138 -12.12 4.97 11.74
CA TRP A 138 -11.61 4.48 13.02
C TRP A 138 -11.83 5.46 14.18
N HIS A 139 -12.24 6.72 13.89
CA HIS A 139 -12.47 7.79 14.87
C HIS A 139 -11.34 7.96 15.89
N ASP A 140 -10.09 7.71 15.48
CA ASP A 140 -8.91 7.78 16.33
C ASP A 140 -8.32 9.21 16.31
N ASP A 141 -8.24 9.83 17.50
CA ASP A 141 -7.70 11.16 17.73
C ASP A 141 -6.28 11.16 18.33
N SER A 142 -5.67 9.98 18.45
CA SER A 142 -4.31 9.76 18.97
C SER A 142 -3.26 10.65 18.29
N GLY A 143 -3.45 10.93 16.98
CA GLY A 143 -2.53 11.72 16.17
C GLY A 143 -1.11 11.14 16.12
N PHE A 144 -0.15 11.97 15.70
CA PHE A 144 1.24 11.52 15.54
C PHE A 144 1.86 11.09 16.88
N TYR A 145 1.62 11.87 17.94
CA TYR A 145 2.12 11.60 19.29
C TYR A 145 1.53 10.36 19.93
N GLY A 146 0.32 9.96 19.57
CA GLY A 146 -0.32 8.78 20.13
C GLY A 146 0.25 7.49 19.55
N ILE A 147 0.63 7.51 18.26
CA ILE A 147 1.01 6.33 17.48
C ILE A 147 2.52 6.10 17.45
N TYR A 148 3.31 7.15 17.21
CA TYR A 148 4.74 7.05 16.94
C TYR A 148 5.62 7.49 18.11
N ASP A 149 6.84 6.94 18.17
CA ASP A 149 7.90 7.40 19.06
C ASP A 149 8.52 8.70 18.49
N VAL A 150 8.02 9.84 18.98
CA VAL A 150 8.42 11.19 18.54
C VAL A 150 9.90 11.45 18.79
N GLU A 151 10.41 11.05 19.96
CA GLU A 151 11.81 11.30 20.31
C GLU A 151 12.73 10.50 19.38
N HIS A 152 12.40 9.22 19.13
CA HIS A 152 13.10 8.41 18.16
C HIS A 152 13.06 9.03 16.76
N PHE A 153 11.89 9.48 16.30
CA PHE A 153 11.71 10.10 14.98
C PHE A 153 12.62 11.32 14.79
N ILE A 154 12.61 12.25 15.74
CA ILE A 154 13.44 13.47 15.71
C ILE A 154 14.93 13.09 15.76
N ARG A 155 15.31 12.20 16.67
CA ARG A 155 16.71 11.77 16.83
C ARG A 155 17.24 11.08 15.58
N THR A 156 16.47 10.19 14.97
CA THR A 156 16.89 9.42 13.78
C THR A 156 17.09 10.34 12.57
N LEU A 157 16.31 11.41 12.43
CA LEU A 157 16.36 12.34 11.30
C LEU A 157 17.16 13.62 11.56
N ARG A 158 17.81 13.75 12.72
CA ARG A 158 18.50 14.98 13.18
C ARG A 158 19.53 15.55 12.21
N PHE A 159 20.13 14.72 11.36
CA PHE A 159 21.13 15.12 10.36
C PHE A 159 20.54 15.33 8.96
N ASP A 160 19.28 14.98 8.76
CA ASP A 160 18.58 15.10 7.49
C ASP A 160 17.73 16.37 7.44
N VAL A 161 16.87 16.55 8.44
CA VAL A 161 15.90 17.64 8.51
C VAL A 161 15.74 18.10 9.95
N ARG A 162 15.64 19.41 10.16
CA ARG A 162 15.30 19.98 11.46
C ARG A 162 13.81 19.76 11.71
N ILE A 163 13.47 19.08 12.81
CA ILE A 163 12.10 18.78 13.19
C ILE A 163 11.79 19.45 14.53
N VAL A 164 10.63 20.09 14.62
CA VAL A 164 10.11 20.69 15.86
C VAL A 164 8.69 20.21 16.12
N GLU A 165 8.34 20.14 17.40
CA GLU A 165 7.00 19.74 17.84
C GLU A 165 5.92 20.79 17.48
N ARG A 166 6.29 22.06 17.58
CA ARG A 166 5.41 23.20 17.27
C ARG A 166 6.24 24.36 16.76
N ILE A 167 5.59 25.25 16.00
CA ILE A 167 6.21 26.51 15.60
C ILE A 167 6.51 27.34 16.86
N PRO A 168 7.75 27.82 17.05
CA PRO A 168 8.10 28.60 18.24
C PRO A 168 7.34 29.93 18.26
N GLU A 169 6.95 30.34 19.46
CA GLU A 169 6.32 31.63 19.69
C GLU A 169 7.40 32.71 19.80
N ILE A 170 7.31 33.75 18.97
CA ILE A 170 8.28 34.85 18.99
C ILE A 170 7.77 35.91 19.95
N ARG A 171 8.55 36.21 21.00
CA ARG A 171 8.28 37.34 21.90
C ARG A 171 8.94 38.59 21.32
N LYS A 172 8.15 39.60 20.98
CA LYS A 172 8.65 40.91 20.56
C LYS A 172 7.90 42.00 21.35
N ASN A 173 8.66 42.85 22.04
CA ASN A 173 8.13 43.95 22.87
C ASN A 173 7.07 43.49 23.90
N GLY A 174 7.33 42.38 24.60
CA GLY A 174 6.42 41.84 25.62
C GLY A 174 5.15 41.16 25.06
N LYS A 175 4.93 41.17 23.74
CA LYS A 175 3.82 40.48 23.08
C LYS A 175 4.28 39.21 22.39
N THR A 176 3.55 38.13 22.62
CA THR A 176 3.73 36.85 21.94
C THR A 176 3.08 36.91 20.55
N LYS A 177 3.87 36.80 19.48
CA LYS A 177 3.36 36.63 18.11
C LYS A 177 3.42 35.15 17.73
N LYS A 178 2.26 34.58 17.39
CA LYS A 178 2.15 33.26 16.75
C LYS A 178 2.30 33.43 15.24
N ILE A 179 3.25 32.72 14.63
CA ILE A 179 3.36 32.69 13.17
C ILE A 179 2.17 31.89 12.63
N LYS A 180 1.32 32.53 11.83
CA LYS A 180 0.20 31.86 11.17
C LYS A 180 0.70 31.25 9.86
N ALA A 181 0.64 29.93 9.74
CA ALA A 181 1.04 29.25 8.53
C ALA A 181 0.07 29.56 7.38
N PHE A 182 0.61 29.93 6.21
CA PHE A 182 -0.18 30.17 5.01
C PHE A 182 -0.58 28.83 4.37
N GLN A 183 -1.88 28.61 4.20
CA GLN A 183 -2.40 27.34 3.71
C GLN A 183 -2.25 27.24 2.18
N ILE A 184 -1.68 26.14 1.71
CA ILE A 184 -1.51 25.85 0.28
C ILE A 184 -2.00 24.43 0.02
N ARG A 185 -2.73 24.23 -1.07
CA ARG A 185 -3.08 22.91 -1.58
C ARG A 185 -2.07 22.53 -2.67
N PRO A 186 -1.14 21.58 -2.43
CA PRO A 186 -0.19 21.20 -3.46
C PRO A 186 -0.88 20.49 -4.64
N PRO A 187 -0.34 20.60 -5.86
CA PRO A 187 -0.71 19.74 -6.99
C PRO A 187 -0.55 18.26 -6.64
N ARG A 188 -1.31 17.39 -7.31
CA ARG A 188 -1.10 15.94 -7.18
C ARG A 188 0.25 15.60 -7.82
N ASP A 189 1.03 14.74 -7.16
CA ASP A 189 2.35 14.31 -7.62
C ASP A 189 3.26 15.49 -7.99
N ALA A 190 3.21 16.57 -7.19
CA ALA A 190 3.92 17.81 -7.49
C ALA A 190 5.42 17.56 -7.67
N PRO A 191 6.04 18.10 -8.73
CA PRO A 191 7.47 17.92 -8.99
C PRO A 191 8.31 18.67 -7.95
N ILE A 192 9.58 18.29 -7.84
CA ILE A 192 10.56 18.99 -6.98
C ILE A 192 10.57 20.49 -7.26
N SER A 193 10.48 20.88 -8.54
CA SER A 193 10.49 22.27 -8.97
C SER A 193 9.39 23.09 -8.30
N TRP A 194 8.21 22.53 -8.06
CA TRP A 194 7.10 23.22 -7.38
C TRP A 194 7.44 23.55 -5.93
N TYR A 195 8.16 22.66 -5.24
CA TYR A 195 8.63 22.89 -3.88
C TYR A 195 9.72 23.96 -3.83
N THR A 196 10.68 23.93 -4.76
CA THR A 196 11.79 24.90 -4.81
C THR A 196 11.40 26.27 -5.36
N THR A 197 10.21 26.41 -5.96
CA THR A 197 9.70 27.68 -6.50
C THR A 197 8.49 28.15 -5.70
N VAL A 198 7.29 27.65 -6.03
CA VAL A 198 6.00 28.12 -5.50
C VAL A 198 5.90 27.97 -3.98
N ALA A 199 6.19 26.78 -3.45
CA ALA A 199 6.06 26.54 -2.01
C ALA A 199 7.12 27.31 -1.22
N LEU A 200 8.36 27.30 -1.69
CA LEU A 200 9.47 28.01 -1.04
C LEU A 200 9.28 29.53 -1.06
N GLU A 201 8.78 30.10 -2.14
CA GLU A 201 8.45 31.53 -2.23
C GLU A 201 7.42 31.92 -1.17
N LYS A 202 6.32 31.17 -1.07
CA LYS A 202 5.30 31.40 -0.05
C LYS A 202 5.81 31.19 1.38
N MET A 203 6.73 30.24 1.57
CA MET A 203 7.39 30.04 2.86
C MET A 203 8.25 31.24 3.25
N LYS A 204 9.03 31.81 2.32
CA LYS A 204 9.83 33.01 2.59
C LYS A 204 8.95 34.24 2.84
N GLU A 205 7.82 34.37 2.15
CA GLU A 205 6.85 35.46 2.33
C GLU A 205 6.18 35.42 3.71
N HIS A 206 5.73 34.24 4.15
CA HIS A 206 4.91 34.10 5.36
C HIS A 206 5.66 33.57 6.59
N GLY A 207 6.90 33.10 6.42
CA GLY A 207 7.72 32.42 7.44
C GLY A 207 7.26 31.00 7.78
N ALA A 208 6.01 30.65 7.50
CA ALA A 208 5.47 29.30 7.65
C ALA A 208 4.38 29.01 6.59
N ILE A 209 4.36 27.80 6.07
CA ILE A 209 3.30 27.30 5.18
C ILE A 209 2.67 26.04 5.76
N TYR A 210 1.43 25.80 5.35
CA TYR A 210 0.67 24.63 5.74
C TYR A 210 0.13 23.91 4.51
N LEU A 211 0.69 22.74 4.23
CA LEU A 211 0.31 21.92 3.09
C LEU A 211 -0.80 20.96 3.50
N THR A 212 -2.01 21.17 2.98
CA THR A 212 -3.16 20.34 3.29
C THR A 212 -4.18 20.35 2.14
N PRO A 213 -4.76 19.18 1.78
CA PRO A 213 -4.36 17.82 2.15
C PRO A 213 -2.99 17.40 1.54
N PHE A 214 -2.27 16.46 2.16
CA PHE A 214 -0.91 16.05 1.74
C PHE A 214 -0.72 14.57 1.36
N SER A 215 -1.78 13.86 0.94
CA SER A 215 -1.64 12.54 0.32
C SER A 215 -1.28 12.66 -1.17
N HIS A 216 -0.26 11.92 -1.63
CA HIS A 216 0.24 11.92 -3.02
C HIS A 216 0.53 13.34 -3.58
N ARG A 217 1.26 14.15 -2.79
CA ARG A 217 1.56 15.55 -3.12
C ARG A 217 3.01 15.83 -3.49
N LEU A 218 3.86 14.81 -3.56
CA LEU A 218 5.24 14.91 -4.03
C LEU A 218 5.46 13.75 -5.00
N ALA A 219 6.04 14.03 -6.16
CA ALA A 219 6.28 13.05 -7.22
C ALA A 219 6.96 11.77 -6.68
N GLU A 220 6.42 10.61 -7.03
CA GLU A 220 6.94 9.32 -6.55
C GLU A 220 8.32 9.02 -7.16
N GLU A 221 8.42 9.13 -8.49
CA GLU A 221 9.66 8.93 -9.23
C GLU A 221 10.47 10.21 -9.28
N ILE A 222 11.62 10.18 -8.59
CA ILE A 222 12.58 11.26 -8.54
C ILE A 222 13.93 10.70 -8.97
N ASP A 223 14.51 11.30 -10.01
CA ASP A 223 15.85 10.99 -10.50
C ASP A 223 16.95 11.60 -9.61
N TYR A 224 16.89 11.28 -8.32
CA TYR A 224 17.91 11.59 -7.35
C TYR A 224 17.89 10.54 -6.23
N PRO A 225 18.82 9.55 -6.28
CA PRO A 225 18.76 8.38 -5.42
C PRO A 225 18.68 8.70 -3.93
N GLU A 226 19.38 9.73 -3.45
CA GLU A 226 19.36 10.07 -2.02
C GLU A 226 18.00 10.53 -1.50
N TYR A 227 17.14 11.11 -2.35
CA TYR A 227 15.76 11.43 -1.95
C TYR A 227 14.93 10.18 -1.70
N GLN A 228 15.11 9.16 -2.54
CA GLN A 228 14.50 7.85 -2.30
C GLN A 228 15.09 7.18 -1.05
N ARG A 229 16.40 7.33 -0.81
CA ARG A 229 17.03 6.81 0.42
C ARG A 229 16.49 7.46 1.68
N LEU A 230 16.28 8.79 1.65
CA LEU A 230 15.66 9.50 2.75
C LEU A 230 14.24 9.01 3.00
N ARG A 231 13.41 8.85 1.96
CA ARG A 231 12.07 8.23 2.11
C ARG A 231 12.14 6.86 2.75
N CYS A 232 13.03 5.99 2.28
CA CYS A 232 13.23 4.66 2.88
C CYS A 232 13.67 4.75 4.35
N ARG A 233 14.60 5.67 4.68
CA ARG A 233 15.07 5.87 6.05
C ARG A 233 13.96 6.34 6.97
N VAL A 234 13.15 7.29 6.52
CA VAL A 234 11.98 7.74 7.28
C VAL A 234 11.01 6.58 7.48
N ASN A 235 10.69 5.86 6.40
CA ASN A 235 9.69 4.81 6.41
C ASN A 235 10.07 3.60 7.28
N TYR A 236 11.31 3.13 7.19
CA TYR A 236 11.73 1.86 7.79
C TYR A 236 12.50 2.02 9.11
N HIS A 237 13.04 3.20 9.40
CA HIS A 237 13.84 3.42 10.60
C HIS A 237 13.29 4.54 11.48
N ALA A 238 12.95 5.71 10.93
CA ALA A 238 12.49 6.82 11.77
C ALA A 238 11.06 6.63 12.29
N LEU A 239 10.16 6.10 11.47
CA LEU A 239 8.77 5.82 11.83
C LEU A 239 8.65 4.51 12.60
N THR A 240 8.94 4.58 13.90
CA THR A 240 8.75 3.48 14.84
C THR A 240 7.53 3.77 15.72
N PHE A 241 6.68 2.75 15.93
CA PHE A 241 5.56 2.88 16.85
C PHE A 241 6.03 3.09 18.29
N LYS A 242 5.13 3.54 19.16
CA LYS A 242 5.45 3.68 20.58
C LYS A 242 6.04 2.41 21.20
N PRO A 243 6.94 2.54 22.19
CA PRO A 243 7.60 1.40 22.82
C PRO A 243 6.64 0.31 23.32
N HIS A 244 5.47 0.67 23.86
CA HIS A 244 4.50 -0.32 24.34
C HIS A 244 3.85 -1.12 23.20
N ILE A 245 3.58 -0.50 22.05
CA ILE A 245 3.06 -1.18 20.85
C ILE A 245 4.11 -2.15 20.32
N MET A 246 5.36 -1.69 20.23
CA MET A 246 6.48 -2.52 19.79
C MET A 246 6.74 -3.70 20.73
N LYS A 247 6.69 -3.47 22.06
CA LYS A 247 6.85 -4.53 23.06
C LYS A 247 5.76 -5.59 22.96
N LEU A 248 4.51 -5.18 22.77
CA LEU A 248 3.39 -6.11 22.58
C LEU A 248 3.55 -6.91 21.29
N SER A 249 3.85 -6.23 20.17
CA SER A 249 4.10 -6.87 18.87
C SER A 249 5.22 -7.91 18.96
N GLN A 250 6.34 -7.54 19.58
CA GLN A 250 7.47 -8.46 19.78
C GLN A 250 7.08 -9.67 20.63
N SER A 251 6.31 -9.46 21.71
CA SER A 251 5.84 -10.56 22.58
C SER A 251 4.97 -11.56 21.82
N ILE A 252 4.11 -11.08 20.91
CA ILE A 252 3.28 -11.94 20.05
C ILE A 252 4.17 -12.74 19.10
N VAL A 253 5.12 -12.08 18.42
CA VAL A 253 6.04 -12.72 17.48
C VAL A 253 6.92 -13.76 18.19
N ASP A 254 7.45 -13.44 19.37
CA ASP A 254 8.26 -14.35 20.18
C ASP A 254 7.46 -15.58 20.59
N LYS A 255 6.20 -15.39 20.99
CA LYS A 255 5.30 -16.50 21.31
C LYS A 255 5.05 -17.40 20.10
N LEU A 256 4.78 -16.83 18.92
CA LEU A 256 4.59 -17.61 17.69
C LEU A 256 5.86 -18.39 17.32
N ARG A 257 7.03 -17.75 17.35
CA ARG A 257 8.32 -18.40 17.08
C ARG A 257 8.65 -19.52 18.06
N SER A 258 8.23 -19.38 19.32
CA SER A 258 8.41 -20.44 20.33
C SER A 258 7.62 -21.72 20.00
N GLN A 259 6.60 -21.63 19.13
CA GLN A 259 5.79 -22.79 18.69
C GLN A 259 6.27 -23.35 17.34
N GLY A 260 7.28 -22.74 16.71
CA GLY A 260 7.83 -23.15 15.43
C GLY A 260 7.83 -22.02 14.38
N HIS A 261 8.17 -22.39 13.14
CA HIS A 261 8.07 -21.46 12.02
C HIS A 261 6.60 -21.10 11.75
N PHE A 262 6.35 -19.85 11.42
CA PHE A 262 5.01 -19.36 11.11
C PHE A 262 5.02 -18.49 9.86
N MET A 263 3.88 -18.44 9.18
CA MET A 263 3.62 -17.57 8.05
C MET A 263 2.52 -16.57 8.43
N SER A 264 2.72 -15.30 8.07
CA SER A 264 1.74 -14.24 8.27
C SER A 264 1.23 -13.77 6.92
N ILE A 265 -0.09 -13.73 6.74
CA ILE A 265 -0.73 -13.26 5.52
C ILE A 265 -1.66 -12.11 5.90
N HIS A 266 -1.44 -10.93 5.32
CA HIS A 266 -2.34 -9.79 5.46
C HIS A 266 -3.39 -9.83 4.34
N LEU A 267 -4.60 -10.26 4.69
CA LEU A 267 -5.74 -10.30 3.77
C LEU A 267 -6.57 -9.03 3.95
N ARG A 268 -6.74 -8.26 2.86
CA ARG A 268 -7.53 -7.03 2.87
C ARG A 268 -8.83 -7.25 2.08
N PHE A 269 -9.96 -7.31 2.78
CA PHE A 269 -11.29 -7.59 2.23
C PHE A 269 -12.23 -6.38 2.28
N GLU A 270 -11.70 -5.17 2.15
CA GLU A 270 -12.53 -3.96 2.14
C GLU A 270 -13.35 -3.89 0.84
N MET A 271 -14.59 -3.38 0.93
CA MET A 271 -15.49 -3.34 -0.23
C MET A 271 -14.92 -2.55 -1.40
N ASP A 272 -14.10 -1.53 -1.13
CA ASP A 272 -13.40 -0.77 -2.18
C ASP A 272 -12.45 -1.69 -2.96
N MET A 273 -11.67 -2.54 -2.29
CA MET A 273 -10.77 -3.50 -2.95
C MET A 273 -11.52 -4.57 -3.74
N LEU A 274 -12.66 -5.06 -3.24
CA LEU A 274 -13.45 -6.09 -3.91
C LEU A 274 -14.22 -5.56 -5.12
N ALA A 275 -14.66 -4.29 -5.09
CA ALA A 275 -15.43 -3.68 -6.19
C ALA A 275 -14.58 -3.36 -7.44
N PHE A 276 -13.25 -3.23 -7.29
CA PHE A 276 -12.32 -2.99 -8.41
C PHE A 276 -11.57 -4.25 -8.88
N ALA A 277 -11.91 -5.42 -8.36
CA ALA A 277 -11.30 -6.70 -8.72
C ALA A 277 -12.05 -7.45 -9.84
N GLY A 278 -13.04 -6.82 -10.48
CA GLY A 278 -13.87 -7.37 -11.55
C GLY A 278 -13.61 -6.73 -12.91
#